data_AF-A0A8H7PQ91-F1
#
_entry.id   AF-A0A8H7PQ91-F1
#
_cell.length_a   1.000
_cell.length_b   1.000
_cell.length_c   1.000
_cell.angle_alpha   90.00
_cell.angle_beta   90.00
_cell.angle_gamma   90.00
#
_symmetry.space_group_name_H-M   'P 1'
#
loop_
_entity.id
_entity.type
_entity.pdbx_description
1 polymer ?
#
loop_
_entity_poly.entity_id
_entity_poly.type
_entity_poly.pdbx_seq_one_letter_code
_entity_poly.pdbx_strand_id
1 'polypeptide(L)'
;MSRAQKLDQQLSATLLSLQAHGDLNTYGHAQELLHELENCLQESEASEYPQQKAHARIYRRQLAAMAREIEAETSDNRRNQLLGQTQRLDSTSDRLRNIQSIALENERIGTDILGTLRGQRETLVRSKDTINEAEDNVDRSTKTLKSMASWW
;
A
#
# COMPACT_ATOMS: atom_id res chain seq x y z
N MET A 1 56.73 7.62 1.48
CA MET A 1 55.61 6.65 1.59
C MET A 1 55.46 5.91 0.28
N SER A 2 55.53 4.59 0.32
CA SER A 2 55.25 3.72 -0.83
C SER A 2 53.75 3.77 -1.21
N ARG A 3 53.42 3.44 -2.46
CA ARG A 3 52.02 3.34 -2.93
C ARG A 3 51.19 2.41 -2.04
N ALA A 4 51.75 1.27 -1.65
CA ALA A 4 51.09 0.31 -0.75
C ALA A 4 50.78 0.90 0.64
N GLN A 5 51.66 1.77 1.17
CA GLN A 5 51.42 2.44 2.46
C GLN A 5 50.32 3.50 2.37
N LYS A 6 50.20 4.20 1.24
CA LYS A 6 49.12 5.17 1.01
C LYS A 6 47.77 4.46 0.90
N LEU A 7 47.70 3.38 0.13
CA LEU A 7 46.49 2.57 -0.02
C LEU A 7 46.06 1.96 1.32
N ASP A 8 47.00 1.45 2.12
CA ASP A 8 46.72 0.93 3.48
C ASP A 8 46.14 2.01 4.40
N GLN A 9 46.72 3.22 4.39
CA GLN A 9 46.22 4.34 5.18
C GLN A 9 44.83 4.81 4.74
N GLN A 10 44.58 4.89 3.42
CA GLN A 10 43.28 5.27 2.86
C GLN A 10 42.20 4.23 3.16
N LEU A 11 42.53 2.95 3.02
CA LEU A 11 41.61 1.87 3.34
C LEU A 11 41.29 1.82 4.84
N SER A 12 42.29 2.00 5.71
CA SER A 12 42.07 2.09 7.15
C SER A 12 41.11 3.23 7.52
N ALA A 13 41.29 4.41 6.92
CA ALA A 13 40.41 5.56 7.14
C ALA A 13 38.98 5.33 6.62
N THR A 14 38.83 4.73 5.45
CA THR A 14 37.50 4.43 4.87
C THR A 14 36.77 3.36 5.68
N LEU A 15 37.47 2.32 6.15
CA LEU A 15 36.91 1.32 7.06
C LEU A 15 36.47 1.93 8.39
N LEU A 16 37.22 2.88 8.95
CA LEU A 16 36.80 3.62 10.14
C LEU A 16 35.51 4.42 9.88
N SER A 17 35.41 5.10 8.74
CA SER A 17 34.19 5.83 8.36
C SER A 17 33.02 4.89 8.11
N LEU A 18 33.26 3.72 7.54
CA LEU A 18 32.25 2.69 7.28
C LEU A 18 31.72 2.05 8.57
N GLN A 19 32.59 1.86 9.57
CA GLN A 19 32.18 1.44 10.91
C GLN A 19 31.32 2.49 11.62
N ALA A 20 31.58 3.78 11.35
CA ALA A 20 30.80 4.86 11.91
C ALA A 20 29.46 5.04 11.16
N HIS A 21 29.48 4.97 9.82
CA HIS A 21 28.38 5.31 8.92
C HIS A 21 28.32 4.21 7.84
N GLY A 22 27.43 3.23 8.06
CA GLY A 22 27.32 2.00 7.28
C GLY A 22 26.64 2.21 5.92
N ASP A 23 27.30 2.91 5.00
CA ASP A 23 26.77 3.17 3.66
C ASP A 23 27.29 2.18 2.61
N LEU A 24 26.42 1.77 1.68
CA LEU A 24 26.78 0.83 0.62
C LEU A 24 27.87 1.39 -0.33
N ASN A 25 27.88 2.72 -0.52
CA ASN A 25 28.87 3.41 -1.35
C ASN A 25 30.26 3.40 -0.71
N THR A 26 30.35 3.61 0.60
CA THR A 26 31.63 3.56 1.32
C THR A 26 32.15 2.13 1.43
N TYR A 27 31.25 1.14 1.53
CA TYR A 27 31.58 -0.27 1.43
C TYR A 27 32.19 -0.63 0.07
N GLY A 28 31.56 -0.18 -1.03
CA GLY A 28 32.08 -0.38 -2.39
C GLY A 28 33.46 0.24 -2.60
N HIS A 29 33.65 1.48 -2.13
CA HIS A 29 34.96 2.14 -2.22
C HIS A 29 36.05 1.42 -1.40
N ALA A 30 35.70 0.89 -0.22
CA ALA A 30 36.64 0.08 0.56
C ALA A 30 36.99 -1.25 -0.14
N GLN A 31 36.06 -1.86 -0.88
CA GLN A 31 36.36 -3.04 -1.71
C GLN A 31 37.33 -2.72 -2.85
N GLU A 32 37.12 -1.58 -3.54
CA GLU A 32 38.00 -1.13 -4.62
C GLU A 32 39.43 -0.86 -4.11
N LEU A 33 39.56 -0.12 -3.01
CA LEU A 33 40.85 0.14 -2.37
C LEU A 33 41.54 -1.14 -1.89
N LEU A 34 40.78 -2.13 -1.39
CA LEU A 34 41.35 -3.42 -1.00
C LEU A 34 41.88 -4.17 -2.22
N HIS A 35 41.13 -4.16 -3.32
CA HIS A 35 41.54 -4.79 -4.57
C HIS A 35 42.80 -4.15 -5.14
N GLU A 36 42.87 -2.81 -5.17
CA GLU A 36 44.07 -2.08 -5.59
C GLU A 36 45.28 -2.37 -4.69
N LEU A 37 45.07 -2.49 -3.38
CA LEU A 37 46.12 -2.85 -2.43
C LEU A 37 46.60 -4.29 -2.64
N GLU A 38 45.70 -5.25 -2.83
CA GLU A 38 46.04 -6.64 -3.13
C GLU A 38 46.83 -6.76 -4.44
N ASN A 39 46.43 -6.04 -5.50
CA ASN A 39 47.15 -5.99 -6.76
C ASN A 39 48.56 -5.42 -6.58
N CYS A 40 48.70 -4.30 -5.85
CA CYS A 40 50.00 -3.69 -5.57
C CYS A 40 50.93 -4.60 -4.75
N LEU A 41 50.37 -5.45 -3.87
CA LEU A 41 51.13 -6.42 -3.07
C LEU A 41 51.50 -7.69 -3.84
N GLN A 42 50.78 -8.02 -4.91
CA GLN A 42 51.09 -9.14 -5.81
C GLN A 42 52.26 -8.82 -6.74
N GLU A 43 52.39 -7.57 -7.21
CA GLU A 43 53.45 -7.12 -8.11
C GLU A 43 54.82 -6.95 -7.41
N SER A 44 54.85 -6.98 -6.07
CA SER A 44 56.02 -6.71 -5.23
C SER A 44 56.64 -7.98 -4.64
N GLU A 45 57.95 -7.97 -4.41
CA GLU A 45 58.67 -9.11 -3.84
C GLU A 45 58.12 -9.51 -2.45
N ALA A 46 58.20 -10.81 -2.14
CA ALA A 46 57.56 -11.37 -0.95
C ALA A 46 57.96 -10.68 0.37
N SER A 47 59.19 -10.16 0.44
CA SER A 47 59.83 -9.57 1.63
C SER A 47 59.60 -8.07 1.82
N GLU A 48 58.99 -7.38 0.85
CA GLU A 48 59.01 -5.90 0.80
C GLU A 48 57.94 -5.26 1.72
N TYR A 49 56.78 -5.91 1.90
CA TYR A 49 55.62 -5.36 2.63
C TYR A 49 54.88 -6.39 3.52
N PRO A 50 55.51 -6.97 4.56
CA PRO A 50 54.89 -8.00 5.40
C PRO A 50 53.69 -7.48 6.22
N GLN A 51 53.75 -6.22 6.67
CA GLN A 51 52.68 -5.59 7.46
C GLN A 51 51.42 -5.35 6.61
N GLN A 52 51.58 -4.82 5.40
CA GLN A 52 50.47 -4.53 4.50
C GLN A 52 49.78 -5.82 4.03
N LYS A 53 50.54 -6.91 3.84
CA LYS A 53 49.97 -8.25 3.57
C LYS A 53 49.14 -8.79 4.74
N ALA A 54 49.55 -8.51 5.98
CA ALA A 54 48.75 -8.87 7.16
C ALA A 54 47.48 -8.01 7.26
N HIS A 55 47.59 -6.70 7.03
CA HIS A 55 46.46 -5.78 7.02
C HIS A 55 45.42 -6.14 5.95
N ALA A 56 45.83 -6.42 4.70
CA ALA A 56 44.95 -6.86 3.61
C ALA A 56 44.05 -8.04 4.02
N ARG A 57 44.62 -9.04 4.70
CA ARG A 57 43.88 -10.21 5.20
C ARG A 57 42.84 -9.83 6.25
N ILE A 58 43.16 -8.89 7.14
CA ILE A 58 42.25 -8.40 8.19
C ILE A 58 41.11 -7.63 7.55
N TYR A 59 41.42 -6.69 6.66
CA TYR A 59 40.41 -5.87 5.98
C TYR A 59 39.46 -6.70 5.13
N ARG A 60 39.99 -7.69 4.40
CA ARG A 60 39.17 -8.65 3.65
C ARG A 60 38.18 -9.38 4.55
N ARG A 61 38.62 -9.81 5.72
CA ARG A 61 37.76 -10.48 6.70
C ARG A 61 36.70 -9.53 7.26
N GLN A 62 37.06 -8.28 7.55
CA GLN A 62 36.13 -7.26 8.05
C GLN A 62 35.06 -6.92 7.01
N LEU A 63 35.45 -6.66 5.77
CA LEU A 63 34.53 -6.39 4.66
C LEU A 63 33.62 -7.59 4.37
N ALA A 64 34.12 -8.81 4.49
CA ALA A 64 33.30 -10.01 4.34
C ALA A 64 32.28 -10.18 5.48
N ALA A 65 32.61 -9.75 6.70
CA ALA A 65 31.67 -9.75 7.82
C ALA A 65 30.57 -8.69 7.62
N MET A 66 30.95 -7.47 7.24
CA MET A 66 30.01 -6.38 6.96
C MET A 66 29.06 -6.68 5.79
N ALA A 67 29.53 -7.33 4.72
CA ALA A 67 28.66 -7.78 3.63
C ALA A 67 27.51 -8.67 4.14
N ARG A 68 27.80 -9.61 5.03
CA ARG A 68 26.79 -10.51 5.60
C ARG A 68 25.76 -9.76 6.44
N GLU A 69 26.20 -8.76 7.18
CA GLU A 69 25.32 -7.92 8.01
C GLU A 69 24.37 -7.10 7.12
N ILE A 70 24.89 -6.46 6.06
CA ILE A 70 24.08 -5.71 5.09
C ILE A 70 23.08 -6.63 4.37
N GLU A 71 23.50 -7.83 3.96
CA GLU A 71 22.61 -8.82 3.34
C GLU A 71 21.50 -9.29 4.30
N ALA A 72 21.83 -9.51 5.57
CA ALA A 72 20.84 -9.88 6.59
C ALA A 72 19.83 -8.75 6.81
N GLU A 73 20.29 -7.51 6.97
CA GLU A 73 19.44 -6.34 7.17
C GLU A 73 18.52 -6.08 5.96
N THR A 74 19.05 -6.17 4.74
CA THR A 74 18.25 -6.02 3.52
C THR A 74 17.21 -7.12 3.37
N SER A 75 17.56 -8.37 3.72
CA SER A 75 16.62 -9.49 3.75
C SER A 75 15.50 -9.27 4.77
N ASP A 76 15.85 -8.85 5.98
CA ASP A 76 14.87 -8.58 7.05
C ASP A 76 13.95 -7.41 6.70
N ASN A 77 14.50 -6.32 6.16
CA ASN A 77 13.73 -5.18 5.67
C ASN A 77 12.74 -5.60 4.57
N ARG A 78 13.20 -6.43 3.61
CA ARG A 78 12.34 -6.96 2.54
C ARG A 78 11.23 -7.86 3.10
N ARG A 79 11.56 -8.72 4.06
CA ARG A 79 10.58 -9.58 4.75
C ARG A 79 9.55 -8.75 5.51
N ASN A 80 9.97 -7.75 6.26
CA ASN A 80 9.09 -6.85 7.01
C ASN A 80 8.15 -6.09 6.06
N GLN A 81 8.66 -5.61 4.92
CA GLN A 81 7.84 -4.99 3.89
C GLN A 81 6.77 -5.95 3.34
N LEU A 82 7.14 -7.19 3.00
CA LEU A 82 6.21 -8.21 2.50
C LEU A 82 5.15 -8.59 3.55
N LEU A 83 5.54 -8.73 4.81
CA LEU A 83 4.61 -8.98 5.92
C LEU A 83 3.62 -7.82 6.08
N GLY A 84 4.10 -6.58 6.07
CA GLY A 84 3.24 -5.39 6.14
C GLY A 84 2.29 -5.28 4.94
N GLN A 85 2.74 -5.62 3.74
CA GLN A 85 1.89 -5.68 2.54
C GLN A 85 0.83 -6.78 2.66
N THR A 86 1.21 -7.96 3.16
CA THR A 86 0.28 -9.09 3.34
C THR A 86 -0.81 -8.76 4.36
N GLN A 87 -0.47 -8.14 5.49
CA GLN A 87 -1.45 -7.69 6.49
C GLN A 87 -2.44 -6.66 5.92
N ARG A 88 -1.98 -5.76 5.05
CA ARG A 88 -2.85 -4.80 4.36
C ARG A 88 -3.78 -5.48 3.37
N LEU A 89 -3.30 -6.49 2.64
CA LEU A 89 -4.12 -7.29 1.72
C LEU A 89 -5.22 -8.06 2.46
N ASP A 90 -4.87 -8.66 3.60
CA ASP A 90 -5.83 -9.39 4.44
C ASP A 90 -6.93 -8.46 4.98
N SER A 91 -6.51 -7.33 5.57
CA SER A 91 -7.42 -6.27 6.04
C SER A 91 -8.31 -5.73 4.92
N THR A 92 -7.78 -5.59 3.70
CA THR A 92 -8.55 -5.13 2.54
C THR A 92 -9.54 -6.19 2.07
N SER A 93 -9.15 -7.46 2.11
CA SER A 93 -10.02 -8.58 1.75
C SER A 93 -11.22 -8.67 2.69
N ASP A 94 -11.01 -8.50 3.99
CA ASP A 94 -12.10 -8.45 4.98
C ASP A 94 -13.03 -7.25 4.76
N ARG A 95 -12.46 -6.07 4.47
CA ARG A 95 -13.27 -4.89 4.11
C ARG A 95 -14.10 -5.13 2.86
N LEU A 96 -13.55 -5.78 1.83
CA LEU A 96 -14.29 -6.11 0.61
C LEU A 96 -15.44 -7.08 0.89
N ARG A 97 -15.23 -8.12 1.70
CA ARG A 97 -16.31 -9.04 2.14
C ARG A 97 -17.42 -8.28 2.86
N ASN A 98 -17.06 -7.35 3.74
CA ASN A 98 -18.03 -6.52 4.45
C ASN A 98 -18.81 -5.60 3.49
N ILE A 99 -18.11 -4.92 2.56
CA ILE A 99 -18.75 -4.08 1.53
C ILE A 99 -19.71 -4.90 0.68
N GLN A 100 -19.33 -6.12 0.29
CA GLN A 100 -20.22 -7.02 -0.45
C GLN A 100 -21.48 -7.35 0.34
N SER A 101 -21.35 -7.67 1.64
CA SER A 101 -22.50 -7.92 2.50
C SER A 101 -23.42 -6.70 2.61
N ILE A 102 -22.85 -5.51 2.79
CA ILE A 102 -23.61 -4.26 2.85
C ILE A 102 -24.28 -3.95 1.51
N ALA A 103 -23.62 -4.20 0.38
CA ALA A 103 -24.17 -3.99 -0.94
C ALA A 103 -25.38 -4.89 -1.21
N LEU A 104 -25.31 -6.17 -0.83
CA LEU A 104 -26.44 -7.10 -0.92
C LEU A 104 -27.61 -6.67 -0.02
N GLU A 105 -27.32 -6.20 1.19
CA GLU A 105 -28.36 -5.69 2.08
C GLU A 105 -29.02 -4.42 1.52
N ASN A 106 -28.23 -3.51 0.91
CA ASN A 106 -28.76 -2.34 0.23
C ASN A 106 -29.63 -2.70 -0.99
N GLU A 107 -29.26 -3.73 -1.75
CA GLU A 107 -30.08 -4.24 -2.86
C GLU A 107 -31.44 -4.78 -2.35
N ARG A 108 -31.42 -5.51 -1.23
CA ARG A 108 -32.63 -6.01 -0.57
C ARG A 108 -33.52 -4.84 -0.12
N ILE A 109 -32.95 -3.87 0.60
CA ILE A 109 -33.68 -2.66 1.03
C ILE A 109 -34.23 -1.89 -0.17
N GLY A 110 -33.45 -1.73 -1.24
CA GLY A 110 -33.90 -1.08 -2.46
C GLY A 110 -35.09 -1.79 -3.10
N THR A 111 -35.08 -3.13 -3.12
CA THR A 111 -36.20 -3.95 -3.60
C THR A 111 -37.47 -3.73 -2.76
N ASP A 112 -37.33 -3.72 -1.43
CA ASP A 112 -38.44 -3.46 -0.49
C ASP A 112 -39.03 -2.05 -0.68
N ILE A 113 -38.18 -1.03 -0.86
CA ILE A 113 -38.59 0.34 -1.14
C ILE A 113 -39.36 0.42 -2.47
N LEU A 114 -38.85 -0.20 -3.55
CA LEU A 114 -39.54 -0.22 -4.84
C LEU A 114 -40.89 -0.96 -4.77
N GLY A 115 -40.98 -2.03 -3.97
CA GLY A 115 -42.23 -2.69 -3.65
C GLY A 115 -43.23 -1.76 -2.98
N THR A 116 -42.79 -1.04 -1.96
CA THR A 116 -43.61 -0.07 -1.21
C THR A 116 -44.07 1.09 -2.09
N LEU A 117 -43.18 1.70 -2.88
CA LEU A 117 -43.51 2.79 -3.80
C LEU A 117 -44.55 2.37 -4.85
N ARG A 118 -44.45 1.15 -5.36
CA ARG A 118 -45.46 0.59 -6.27
C ARG A 118 -46.83 0.44 -5.59
N GLY A 119 -46.87 -0.07 -4.35
CA GLY A 119 -48.10 -0.14 -3.57
C GLY A 119 -48.70 1.24 -3.31
N GLN A 120 -47.88 2.22 -2.92
CA GLN A 120 -48.29 3.62 -2.74
C GLN A 120 -48.86 4.23 -4.02
N ARG A 121 -48.24 3.95 -5.17
CA ARG A 121 -48.76 4.37 -6.48
C ARG A 121 -50.13 3.78 -6.77
N GLU A 122 -50.34 2.49 -6.51
CA GLU A 122 -51.63 1.84 -6.70
C GLU A 122 -52.71 2.46 -5.81
N THR A 123 -52.39 2.75 -4.54
CA THR A 123 -53.28 3.48 -3.64
C THR A 123 -53.65 4.85 -4.20
N LEU A 124 -52.68 5.62 -4.70
CA LEU A 124 -52.95 6.94 -5.31
C LEU A 124 -53.85 6.85 -6.55
N VAL A 125 -53.67 5.84 -7.39
CA VAL A 125 -54.54 5.61 -8.56
C VAL A 125 -55.96 5.33 -8.12
N ARG A 126 -56.15 4.42 -7.15
CA ARG A 126 -57.49 4.12 -6.60
C ARG A 126 -58.14 5.35 -5.97
N SER A 127 -57.38 6.13 -5.19
CA SER A 127 -57.88 7.38 -4.61
C SER A 127 -58.31 8.37 -5.68
N LYS A 128 -57.55 8.47 -6.79
CA LYS A 128 -57.93 9.32 -7.94
C LYS A 128 -59.24 8.84 -8.57
N ASP A 129 -59.40 7.53 -8.78
CA ASP A 129 -60.63 6.98 -9.36
C ASP A 129 -61.83 7.23 -8.44
N THR A 130 -61.67 7.07 -7.12
CA THR A 130 -62.71 7.41 -6.13
C THR A 130 -63.06 8.90 -6.14
N ILE A 131 -62.08 9.80 -6.32
CA ILE A 131 -62.34 11.24 -6.44
C ILE A 131 -63.15 11.56 -7.69
N ASN A 132 -62.79 10.97 -8.84
CA ASN A 132 -63.55 11.16 -10.09
C ASN A 132 -65.01 10.69 -9.93
N GLU A 133 -65.24 9.54 -9.29
CA GLU A 133 -66.59 9.06 -9.01
C GLU A 133 -67.36 9.99 -8.05
N ALA A 134 -66.67 10.55 -7.06
CA ALA A 134 -67.26 11.54 -6.17
C ALA A 134 -67.65 12.83 -6.91
N GLU A 135 -66.81 13.32 -7.83
CA GLU A 135 -67.12 14.46 -8.70
C GLU A 135 -68.38 14.21 -9.55
N ASP A 136 -68.48 13.04 -10.19
CA ASP A 136 -69.67 12.65 -10.96
C ASP A 136 -70.96 12.64 -10.10
N ASN A 137 -70.86 12.13 -8.87
CA ASN A 137 -71.98 12.09 -7.94
C ASN A 137 -72.38 13.50 -7.47
N VAL A 138 -71.42 14.41 -7.27
CA VAL A 138 -71.68 15.83 -6.99
C VAL A 138 -72.38 16.49 -8.18
N ASP A 139 -71.93 16.24 -9.41
CA ASP A 139 -72.57 16.76 -10.62
C ASP A 139 -74.02 16.29 -10.79
N ARG A 140 -74.32 15.02 -10.49
CA ARG A 140 -75.71 14.52 -10.48
C ARG A 140 -76.54 15.17 -9.38
N SER A 141 -75.96 15.34 -8.19
CA SER A 141 -76.63 15.98 -7.05
C SER A 141 -76.96 17.44 -7.37
N THR A 142 -76.02 18.19 -7.97
CA THR A 142 -76.26 19.58 -8.37
C THR A 142 -77.31 19.72 -9.47
N LYS A 143 -77.34 18.82 -10.47
CA LYS A 143 -78.41 18.78 -11.49
C LYS A 143 -79.78 18.53 -10.86
N THR A 144 -79.86 17.60 -9.92
CA THR A 144 -81.10 17.30 -9.19
C THR A 144 -81.57 18.52 -8.39
N LEU A 145 -80.67 19.16 -7.64
CA LEU A 145 -80.98 20.40 -6.91
C LEU A 145 -81.46 21.53 -7.83
N LYS A 146 -80.85 21.71 -9.00
CA LYS A 146 -81.31 22.69 -10.00
C LYS A 146 -82.71 22.35 -10.53
N SER A 147 -82.98 21.07 -10.82
CA SER A 147 -84.31 20.63 -11.26
C SER A 147 -85.36 20.90 -10.18
N MET A 148 -85.06 20.60 -8.91
CA MET A 148 -85.96 20.90 -7.80
C MET A 148 -86.19 22.40 -7.66
N ALA A 149 -85.14 23.23 -7.73
CA ALA A 149 -85.25 24.68 -7.65
C ALA A 149 -86.08 25.28 -8.80
N SER A 150 -86.03 24.68 -9.99
CA SER A 150 -86.81 25.11 -11.16
C SER A 150 -88.30 24.77 -11.07
N TRP A 151 -88.72 23.92 -10.13
CA TRP A 151 -90.13 23.57 -9.93
C TRP A 151 -90.87 24.55 -9.02
N TRP A 152 -90.14 25.47 -8.37
CA TRP A 152 -90.69 26.50 -7.50
C TRP A 152 -90.84 27.84 -8.22
#